data_AF-A0A0G1MPX7-F1
#
_entry.id   AF-A0A0G1MPX7-F1
#
_cell.length_a   1.000
_cell.length_b   1.000
_cell.length_c   1.000
_cell.angle_alpha   90.00
_cell.angle_beta   90.00
_cell.angle_gamma   90.00
#
_symmetry.space_group_name_H-M   'P 1'
#
loop_
_entity.id
_entity.type
_entity.pdbx_description
1 polymer ?
#
loop_
_entity_poly.entity_id
_entity_poly.type
_entity_poly.pdbx_seq_one_letter_code
_entity_poly.pdbx_strand_id
1 'polypeptide(L)'
;MIPKKSAVFFSSLSLLLILVFLFFFSHSVSAATEFTTTVNTDGGGDYSSLSLWEVAINSDLTAAATKVIGGSLTRGSFADGAAVTQTTSGATATMRHDTATQIMLVSVTGTPNSTNTWYPTADGNDATNAWTPTDAG
;
A
#
# COMPACT_ATOMS: atom_id res chain seq x y z
N MET A 1 -27.20 -15.75 -50.49
CA MET A 1 -26.61 -16.87 -49.72
C MET A 1 -25.30 -16.39 -49.12
N ILE A 2 -25.27 -16.02 -47.84
CA ILE A 2 -24.02 -15.70 -47.14
C ILE A 2 -23.30 -17.03 -46.90
N PRO A 3 -22.02 -17.19 -47.29
CA PRO A 3 -21.34 -18.47 -47.15
C PRO A 3 -21.14 -18.79 -45.67
N LYS A 4 -21.71 -19.90 -45.17
CA LYS A 4 -21.61 -20.37 -43.77
C LYS A 4 -20.18 -20.40 -43.20
N LYS A 5 -19.14 -20.43 -44.05
CA LYS A 5 -17.73 -20.43 -43.66
C LYS A 5 -17.23 -19.08 -43.11
N SER A 6 -17.79 -17.95 -43.56
CA SER A 6 -17.35 -16.63 -43.07
C SER A 6 -17.82 -16.35 -41.65
N ALA A 7 -19.04 -16.75 -41.29
CA ALA A 7 -19.57 -16.57 -39.93
C ALA A 7 -18.74 -17.30 -38.85
N VAL A 8 -18.25 -18.50 -39.15
CA VAL A 8 -17.40 -19.28 -38.21
C VAL A 8 -16.02 -18.64 -38.04
N PHE A 9 -15.43 -18.12 -39.12
CA PHE A 9 -14.12 -17.46 -39.08
C PHE A 9 -14.15 -16.14 -38.28
N PHE A 10 -15.20 -15.33 -38.48
CA PHE A 10 -15.40 -14.11 -37.70
C PHE A 10 -15.67 -14.41 -36.21
N SER A 11 -16.42 -15.47 -35.89
CA SER A 11 -16.65 -15.90 -34.50
C SER A 11 -15.36 -16.36 -33.81
N SER A 12 -14.50 -17.14 -34.49
CA SER A 12 -13.23 -17.59 -33.93
C SER A 12 -12.22 -16.47 -33.74
N LEU A 13 -12.13 -15.52 -34.69
CA LEU A 13 -11.23 -14.37 -34.57
C LEU A 13 -11.66 -13.42 -33.44
N SER A 14 -12.97 -13.21 -33.27
CA SER A 14 -13.51 -12.38 -32.19
C SER A 14 -13.29 -13.02 -30.82
N LEU A 15 -13.42 -14.35 -30.70
CA LEU A 15 -13.13 -15.07 -29.45
C LEU A 15 -11.63 -15.02 -29.09
N LEU A 16 -10.75 -15.16 -30.08
CA LEU A 16 -9.30 -15.03 -29.90
C LEU A 16 -8.91 -13.62 -29.43
N LEU A 17 -9.49 -12.58 -30.03
CA LEU A 17 -9.27 -11.19 -29.62
C LEU A 17 -9.72 -10.93 -28.17
N ILE A 18 -10.85 -11.48 -27.75
CA ILE A 18 -11.33 -11.39 -26.35
C ILE A 18 -10.38 -12.11 -25.40
N LEU A 19 -9.90 -13.31 -25.75
CA LEU A 19 -8.94 -14.05 -24.93
C LEU A 19 -7.59 -13.33 -24.81
N VAL A 20 -7.10 -12.76 -25.90
CA VAL A 20 -5.87 -11.95 -25.91
C VAL A 20 -6.05 -10.71 -25.05
N PHE A 21 -7.18 -10.03 -25.15
CA PHE A 21 -7.52 -8.90 -24.30
C PHE A 21 -7.56 -9.31 -22.81
N LEU A 22 -8.27 -10.37 -22.45
CA LEU A 22 -8.33 -10.85 -21.07
C LEU A 22 -6.95 -11.27 -20.52
N PHE A 23 -6.08 -11.83 -21.35
CA PHE A 23 -4.72 -12.21 -20.95
C PHE A 23 -3.84 -10.99 -20.65
N PHE A 24 -3.92 -9.94 -21.48
CA PHE A 24 -3.19 -8.68 -21.26
C PHE A 24 -3.79 -7.80 -20.15
N PHE A 25 -5.06 -7.98 -19.80
CA PHE A 25 -5.76 -7.26 -18.72
C PHE A 25 -5.95 -8.11 -17.45
N SER A 26 -5.08 -9.09 -17.23
CA SER A 26 -5.00 -9.80 -15.95
C SER A 26 -4.53 -8.81 -14.87
N HIS A 27 -5.47 -8.29 -14.07
CA HIS A 27 -5.13 -7.45 -12.92
C HIS A 27 -4.58 -8.37 -11.83
N SER A 28 -3.30 -8.22 -11.48
CA SER A 28 -2.74 -8.85 -10.29
C SER A 28 -3.41 -8.24 -9.06
N VAL A 29 -4.31 -8.99 -8.42
CA VAL A 29 -4.87 -8.61 -7.12
C VAL A 29 -3.90 -9.12 -6.06
N SER A 30 -3.20 -8.20 -5.40
CA SER A 30 -2.47 -8.54 -4.17
C SER A 30 -3.48 -8.77 -3.06
N ALA A 31 -3.28 -9.81 -2.25
CA ALA A 31 -4.03 -9.92 -1.01
C ALA A 31 -3.71 -8.69 -0.14
N ALA A 32 -4.73 -8.15 0.53
CA ALA A 32 -4.54 -7.08 1.49
C ALA A 32 -3.76 -7.62 2.70
N THR A 33 -2.77 -6.86 3.15
CA THR A 33 -2.07 -7.12 4.40
C THR A 33 -2.85 -6.46 5.55
N GLU A 34 -3.05 -7.20 6.64
CA GLU A 34 -3.75 -6.70 7.83
C GLU A 34 -2.94 -5.61 8.53
N PHE A 35 -3.61 -4.54 8.95
CA PHE A 35 -3.07 -3.53 9.86
C PHE A 35 -3.84 -3.61 11.18
N THR A 36 -3.14 -3.85 12.29
CA THR A 36 -3.75 -3.99 13.60
C THR A 36 -3.45 -2.79 14.47
N THR A 37 -4.46 -2.26 15.15
CA THR A 37 -4.34 -1.20 16.15
C THR A 37 -5.22 -1.51 17.35
N THR A 38 -4.86 -1.00 18.52
CA THR A 38 -5.61 -1.18 19.76
C THR A 38 -6.30 0.12 20.15
N VAL A 39 -7.61 0.06 20.38
CA VAL A 39 -8.37 1.16 20.99
C VAL A 39 -8.52 0.85 22.48
N ASN A 40 -8.02 1.75 23.34
CA ASN A 40 -8.11 1.63 24.79
C ASN A 40 -8.37 2.99 25.42
N THR A 41 -9.54 3.16 26.02
CA THR A 41 -9.99 4.40 26.66
C THR A 41 -9.17 4.79 27.89
N ASP A 42 -8.44 3.84 28.48
CA ASP A 42 -7.63 4.04 29.69
C ASP A 42 -6.16 4.41 29.37
N GLY A 43 -5.83 4.64 28.10
CA GLY A 43 -4.56 5.21 27.65
C GLY A 43 -3.44 4.22 27.30
N GLY A 44 -3.73 2.92 27.28
CA GLY A 44 -2.75 1.86 26.96
C GLY A 44 -2.77 1.37 25.51
N GLY A 45 -3.51 2.02 24.61
CA GLY A 45 -3.66 1.63 23.20
C GLY A 45 -3.28 2.77 22.26
N ASP A 46 -3.25 2.50 20.97
CA ASP A 46 -2.94 3.47 19.91
C ASP A 46 -3.94 4.62 19.88
N TYR A 47 -5.21 4.35 20.20
CA TYR A 47 -6.27 5.36 20.27
C TYR A 47 -7.09 5.27 21.56
N SER A 48 -7.53 6.42 22.07
CA SER A 48 -8.37 6.52 23.27
C SER A 48 -9.88 6.45 22.99
N SER A 49 -10.31 6.41 21.73
CA SER A 49 -11.71 6.28 21.35
C SER A 49 -11.88 5.69 19.95
N LEU A 50 -13.02 5.04 19.71
CA LEU A 50 -13.38 4.52 18.39
C LEU A 50 -13.48 5.63 17.33
N SER A 51 -13.95 6.82 17.72
CA SER A 51 -14.07 7.94 16.78
C SER A 51 -12.71 8.44 16.28
N LEU A 52 -11.69 8.45 17.13
CA LEU A 52 -10.33 8.82 16.70
C LEU A 52 -9.74 7.75 15.78
N TRP A 53 -9.91 6.48 16.16
CA TRP A 53 -9.47 5.34 15.36
C TRP A 53 -10.08 5.33 13.96
N GLU A 54 -11.40 5.50 13.84
CA GLU A 54 -12.10 5.56 12.55
C GLU A 54 -11.56 6.67 11.64
N VAL A 55 -11.34 7.87 12.20
CA VAL A 55 -10.82 9.00 11.44
C VAL A 55 -9.38 8.75 10.98
N ALA A 56 -8.57 8.07 11.79
CA ALA A 56 -7.16 7.85 11.52
C ALA A 56 -6.91 6.65 10.59
N ILE A 57 -7.65 5.55 10.71
CA ILE A 57 -7.31 4.28 10.03
C ILE A 57 -8.10 4.04 8.74
N ASN A 58 -9.25 4.69 8.53
CA ASN A 58 -10.10 4.46 7.37
C ASN A 58 -9.35 4.67 6.04
N SER A 59 -9.00 3.56 5.39
CA SER A 59 -8.33 3.48 4.09
C SER A 59 -8.59 2.13 3.41
N ASP A 60 -8.47 2.08 2.07
CA ASP A 60 -8.60 0.85 1.29
C ASP A 60 -7.28 0.06 1.28
N LEU A 61 -7.22 -1.07 2.00
CA LEU A 61 -6.07 -1.97 2.04
C LEU A 61 -5.88 -2.81 0.76
N THR A 62 -6.86 -2.84 -0.13
CA THR A 62 -6.77 -3.54 -1.43
C THR A 62 -6.22 -2.64 -2.53
N ALA A 63 -6.17 -1.33 -2.29
CA ALA A 63 -5.58 -0.39 -3.23
C ALA A 63 -4.08 -0.65 -3.39
N ALA A 64 -3.60 -0.71 -4.64
CA ALA A 64 -2.19 -1.02 -4.95
C ALA A 64 -1.19 -0.01 -4.34
N ALA A 65 -1.65 1.23 -4.10
CA ALA A 65 -0.86 2.30 -3.48
C ALA A 65 -1.03 2.38 -1.95
N THR A 66 -1.74 1.42 -1.34
CA THR A 66 -1.78 1.24 0.12
C THR A 66 -0.87 0.08 0.49
N LYS A 67 0.00 0.30 1.47
CA LYS A 67 0.97 -0.68 1.93
C LYS A 67 0.99 -0.73 3.44
N VAL A 68 0.88 -1.94 3.98
CA VAL A 68 1.18 -2.20 5.39
C VAL A 68 2.54 -2.87 5.42
N ILE A 69 3.52 -2.17 5.97
CA ILE A 69 4.91 -2.59 5.97
C ILE A 69 5.29 -3.01 7.38
N GLY A 70 5.78 -4.24 7.53
CA GLY A 70 6.34 -4.72 8.78
C GLY A 70 7.67 -4.02 9.09
N GLY A 71 7.95 -3.80 10.37
CA GLY A 71 9.20 -3.17 10.80
C GLY A 71 9.08 -2.55 12.18
N SER A 72 9.89 -1.54 12.45
CA SER A 72 9.72 -0.74 13.65
C SER A 72 10.30 0.65 13.49
N LEU A 73 9.80 1.56 14.31
CA LEU A 73 10.35 2.90 14.45
C LEU A 73 11.64 2.81 15.27
N THR A 74 12.78 2.99 14.60
CA THR A 74 14.11 2.85 15.23
C THR A 74 14.61 4.15 15.83
N ARG A 75 14.06 5.28 15.36
CA ARG A 75 14.46 6.64 15.76
C ARG A 75 13.25 7.56 15.69
N GLY A 76 13.08 8.38 16.72
CA GLY A 76 12.16 9.53 16.70
C GLY A 76 10.68 9.18 16.77
N SER A 77 9.86 9.82 15.95
CA SER A 77 8.41 9.57 15.82
C SER A 77 7.91 10.02 14.45
N PHE A 78 6.88 9.38 13.93
CA PHE A 78 6.20 9.83 12.72
C PHE A 78 4.84 10.40 13.13
N ALA A 79 4.45 11.52 12.53
CA ALA A 79 3.11 12.06 12.72
C ALA A 79 2.15 11.44 11.71
N ASP A 80 0.94 11.08 12.14
CA ASP A 80 -0.14 10.69 11.24
C ASP A 80 -0.36 11.77 10.16
N GLY A 81 -0.43 11.35 8.91
CA GLY A 81 -0.55 12.23 7.74
C GLY A 81 0.78 12.81 7.24
N ALA A 82 1.92 12.49 7.86
CA ALA A 82 3.22 12.98 7.38
C ALA A 82 3.55 12.41 5.99
N ALA A 83 4.10 13.25 5.12
CA ALA A 83 4.77 12.79 3.92
C ALA A 83 6.07 12.07 4.32
N VAL A 84 6.30 10.88 3.76
CA VAL A 84 7.48 10.07 4.03
C VAL A 84 8.19 9.69 2.73
N THR A 85 9.51 9.58 2.81
CA THR A 85 10.38 9.19 1.71
C THR A 85 11.26 8.03 2.16
N GLN A 86 11.55 7.09 1.27
CA GLN A 86 12.54 6.04 1.49
C GLN A 86 13.93 6.51 1.08
N THR A 87 14.95 6.17 1.86
CA THR A 87 16.34 6.63 1.68
C THR A 87 16.92 6.35 0.28
N THR A 88 17.07 5.08 -0.13
CA THR A 88 17.74 4.74 -1.39
C THR A 88 16.79 4.56 -2.56
N SER A 89 15.62 3.93 -2.36
CA SER A 89 14.66 3.71 -3.44
C SER A 89 14.00 5.02 -3.92
N GLY A 90 13.96 6.04 -3.07
CA GLY A 90 13.24 7.28 -3.32
C GLY A 90 11.72 7.12 -3.39
N ALA A 91 11.16 5.96 -3.00
CA ALA A 91 9.72 5.77 -2.90
C ALA A 91 9.14 6.80 -1.91
N THR A 92 7.95 7.31 -2.19
CA THR A 92 7.26 8.29 -1.34
C THR A 92 5.86 7.82 -1.01
N ALA A 93 5.33 8.26 0.13
CA ALA A 93 3.98 7.95 0.58
C ALA A 93 3.47 8.99 1.57
N THR A 94 2.22 8.84 1.99
CA THR A 94 1.68 9.48 3.20
C THR A 94 1.55 8.43 4.29
N MET A 95 2.15 8.67 5.45
CA MET A 95 2.00 7.81 6.62
C MET A 95 0.59 7.99 7.18
N ARG A 96 -0.13 6.88 7.37
CA ARG A 96 -1.48 6.91 7.94
C ARG A 96 -1.46 6.72 9.44
N HIS A 97 -0.76 5.69 9.90
CA HIS A 97 -0.42 5.44 11.29
C HIS A 97 0.75 4.45 11.39
N ASP A 98 1.47 4.46 12.49
CA ASP A 98 2.43 3.41 12.84
C ASP A 98 2.12 2.82 14.22
N THR A 99 2.40 1.53 14.35
CA THR A 99 2.38 0.79 15.61
C THR A 99 3.80 0.32 15.92
N ALA A 100 3.96 -0.42 17.02
CA ALA A 100 5.26 -1.00 17.37
C ALA A 100 5.87 -1.89 16.27
N THR A 101 5.05 -2.51 15.41
CA THR A 101 5.51 -3.53 14.44
C THR A 101 5.06 -3.29 13.00
N GLN A 102 4.15 -2.34 12.75
CA GLN A 102 3.61 -2.07 11.42
C GLN A 102 3.51 -0.58 11.16
N ILE A 103 3.81 -0.16 9.92
CA ILE A 103 3.46 1.16 9.43
C ILE A 103 2.46 1.02 8.27
N MET A 104 1.40 1.81 8.30
CA MET A 104 0.44 1.91 7.22
C MET A 104 0.74 3.14 6.37
N LEU A 105 1.03 2.92 5.09
CA LEU A 105 1.32 3.95 4.11
C LEU A 105 0.24 3.96 3.02
N VAL A 106 -0.17 5.15 2.60
CA VAL A 106 -1.14 5.36 1.51
C VAL A 106 -0.55 6.26 0.44
N SER A 107 -1.13 6.21 -0.76
CA SER A 107 -0.63 6.96 -1.93
C SER A 107 0.85 6.69 -2.22
N VAL A 108 1.28 5.44 -2.03
CA VAL A 108 2.65 5.02 -2.29
C VAL A 108 2.96 5.19 -3.78
N THR A 109 4.06 5.89 -4.07
CA THR A 109 4.60 6.04 -5.43
C THR A 109 6.05 5.57 -5.47
N GLY A 110 6.44 4.95 -6.58
CA GLY A 110 7.71 4.22 -6.70
C GLY A 110 7.59 2.79 -6.19
N THR A 111 8.73 2.12 -6.02
CA THR A 111 8.78 0.73 -5.54
C THR A 111 9.49 0.69 -4.20
N PRO A 112 8.75 0.49 -3.09
CA PRO A 112 9.35 0.29 -1.78
C PRO A 112 10.36 -0.86 -1.76
N ASN A 113 11.42 -0.70 -0.98
CA ASN A 113 12.44 -1.73 -0.77
C ASN A 113 12.46 -2.15 0.70
N SER A 114 12.48 -3.45 0.98
CA SER A 114 12.42 -4.01 2.33
C SER A 114 13.66 -3.76 3.20
N THR A 115 14.71 -3.16 2.66
CA THR A 115 15.96 -2.85 3.37
C THR A 115 16.20 -1.34 3.52
N ASN A 116 15.37 -0.49 2.89
CA ASN A 116 15.52 0.96 2.96
C ASN A 116 14.62 1.57 4.02
N THR A 117 15.20 2.45 4.84
CA THR A 117 14.46 3.17 5.87
C THR A 117 13.51 4.19 5.26
N TRP A 118 12.30 4.28 5.81
CA TRP A 118 11.43 5.44 5.61
C TRP A 118 11.81 6.52 6.61
N TYR A 119 11.65 7.79 6.22
CA TYR A 119 11.83 8.96 7.08
C TYR A 119 10.80 10.04 6.67
N PRO A 120 10.39 10.93 7.58
CA PRO A 120 9.56 12.07 7.23
C PRO A 120 10.26 12.92 6.19
N THR A 121 9.61 13.20 5.05
CA THR A 121 10.23 13.94 3.94
C THR A 121 10.75 15.31 4.38
N ALA A 122 10.10 15.93 5.37
CA ALA A 122 10.50 17.21 5.95
C ALA A 122 11.88 17.18 6.63
N ASP A 123 12.33 16.01 7.11
CA ASP A 123 13.64 15.86 7.76
C ASP A 123 14.79 15.83 6.73
N GLY A 124 14.48 15.47 5.47
CA GLY A 124 15.44 15.38 4.38
C GLY A 124 16.43 14.21 4.47
N ASN A 125 16.49 13.49 5.59
CA ASN A 125 17.23 12.25 5.79
C ASN A 125 16.63 11.44 6.95
N ASP A 126 17.19 10.25 7.21
CA ASP A 126 16.71 9.36 8.27
C ASP A 126 17.36 9.60 9.64
N ALA A 127 18.26 10.58 9.79
CA ALA A 127 19.08 10.73 10.99
C ALA A 127 18.27 10.99 12.26
N THR A 128 17.14 11.70 12.13
CA THR A 128 16.29 12.09 13.28
C THR A 128 15.12 11.13 13.49
N ASN A 129 14.37 10.83 12.43
CA ASN A 129 13.21 9.94 12.49
C ASN A 129 13.37 8.86 11.43
N ALA A 130 13.23 7.58 11.80
CA ALA A 130 13.37 6.48 10.86
C ALA A 130 12.54 5.24 11.22
N TRP A 131 11.82 4.73 10.23
CA TRP A 131 11.23 3.40 10.24
C TRP A 131 12.12 2.42 9.47
N THR A 132 12.52 1.32 10.11
CA THR A 132 13.31 0.27 9.46
C THR A 132 12.38 -0.89 9.09
N PRO A 133 12.14 -1.13 7.79
CA PRO A 133 11.25 -2.20 7.36
C PRO A 133 11.88 -3.59 7.52
N THR A 134 11.02 -4.59 7.66
CA THR A 134 11.36 -6.03 7.53
C THR A 134 10.83 -6.64 6.25
N ASP A 135 9.90 -5.96 5.56
CA ASP A 135 9.32 -6.33 4.27
C ASP A 135 9.05 -5.07 3.42
N ALA A 136 8.53 -5.24 2.21
CA ALA A 136 8.23 -4.12 1.30
C ALA A 136 6.74 -3.75 1.24
N GLY A 137 5.90 -4.42 2.04
CA GLY A 137 4.44 -4.34 1.96
C GLY A 137 3.81 -5.11 0.80
#